data_AF-A0ABD2QKH6-F1
#
_entry.id   AF-A0ABD2QKH6-F1
#
_cell.length_a   1.000
_cell.length_b   1.000
_cell.length_c   1.000
_cell.angle_alpha   90.00
_cell.angle_beta   90.00
_cell.angle_gamma   90.00
#
_symmetry.space_group_name_H-M   'P 1'
#
loop_
_entity.id
_entity.type
_entity.pdbx_description
1 polymer ?
#
loop_
_entity_poly.entity_id
_entity_poly.type
_entity_poly.pdbx_seq_one_letter_code
_entity_poly.pdbx_strand_id
1 'polypeptide(L)'
;MVSEQLERQNKVLLLKKKCLEADKVIESCQNDLRKCECVLSTALYYSRQKIDSMTKSIKNPVNPEELIKFSHKISACNGAVAPTNWTESEAIRPYPSKGVIRSGFLGHLDDSGNFRQSVLDILNKNYSTPSSDRLISEPGDSSM
;
A
#
# COMPACT_ATOMS: atom_id res chain seq x y z
N MET A 1 83.22 9.77 3.27
CA MET A 1 82.14 10.65 2.76
C MET A 1 81.10 9.89 1.94
N VAL A 2 81.48 9.10 0.92
CA VAL A 2 80.51 8.36 0.09
C VAL A 2 79.80 7.22 0.83
N SER A 3 80.50 6.49 1.71
CA SER A 3 79.94 5.37 2.50
C SER A 3 78.84 5.81 3.47
N GLU A 4 79.07 6.90 4.21
CA GLU A 4 78.11 7.44 5.17
C GLU A 4 76.83 7.95 4.47
N GLN A 5 76.96 8.48 3.25
CA GLN A 5 75.81 8.91 2.46
C GLN A 5 74.96 7.72 1.99
N LEU A 6 75.60 6.59 1.66
CA LEU A 6 74.92 5.35 1.27
C LEU A 6 74.13 4.76 2.45
N GLU A 7 74.70 4.74 3.65
CA GLU A 7 74.01 4.27 4.85
C GLU A 7 72.76 5.12 5.18
N ARG A 8 72.87 6.44 5.05
CA ARG A 8 71.71 7.33 5.20
C ARG A 8 70.63 7.04 4.16
N GLN A 9 71.01 6.85 2.90
CA GLN A 9 70.07 6.49 1.84
C GLN A 9 69.36 5.16 2.12
N ASN A 10 70.09 4.14 2.57
CA ASN A 10 69.49 2.86 2.96
C ASN A 10 68.48 3.02 4.11
N LYS A 11 68.80 3.86 5.10
CA LYS A 11 67.89 4.15 6.21
C LYS A 11 66.62 4.88 5.73
N VAL A 12 66.76 5.84 4.82
CA VAL A 12 65.61 6.52 4.20
C VAL A 12 64.74 5.54 3.43
N LEU A 13 65.33 4.64 2.63
CA LEU A 13 64.58 3.64 1.88
C LEU A 13 63.83 2.67 2.80
N LEU A 14 64.47 2.21 3.87
CA LEU A 14 63.85 1.34 4.86
C LEU A 14 62.66 2.02 5.54
N LEU A 15 62.83 3.28 5.96
CA LEU A 15 61.75 4.04 6.59
C LEU A 15 60.58 4.29 5.62
N LYS A 16 60.88 4.64 4.36
CA LYS A 16 59.83 4.76 3.33
C LYS A 16 59.06 3.46 3.13
N LYS A 17 59.76 2.31 3.11
CA LYS A 17 59.10 1.00 3.02
C LYS A 17 58.17 0.75 4.21
N LYS A 18 58.61 1.05 5.43
CA LYS A 18 57.78 0.91 6.64
C LYS A 18 56.56 1.83 6.64
N CYS A 19 56.72 3.08 6.20
CA CYS A 19 55.59 3.99 6.02
C CYS A 19 54.57 3.43 5.02
N LEU A 20 55.03 2.95 3.86
CA LEU A 20 54.14 2.36 2.86
C LEU A 20 53.40 1.10 3.37
N GLU A 21 54.05 0.28 4.20
CA GLU A 21 53.40 -0.87 4.83
C GLU A 21 52.33 -0.43 5.85
N ALA A 22 52.64 0.56 6.68
CA ALA A 22 51.69 1.11 7.64
C ALA A 22 50.48 1.78 6.95
N ASP A 23 50.72 2.56 5.90
CA ASP A 23 49.67 3.24 5.14
C ASP A 23 48.67 2.24 4.54
N LYS A 24 49.16 1.10 4.03
CA LYS A 24 48.28 0.01 3.53
C LYS A 24 47.38 -0.57 4.61
N VAL A 25 47.91 -0.76 5.82
CA VAL A 25 47.13 -1.27 6.95
C VAL A 25 46.08 -0.25 7.38
N ILE A 26 46.44 1.03 7.43
CA ILE A 26 45.50 2.12 7.73
C ILE A 26 44.39 2.17 6.69
N GLU A 27 44.72 2.09 5.40
CA GLU A 27 43.73 2.09 4.32
C GLU A 27 42.77 0.90 4.41
N SER A 28 43.30 -0.30 4.68
CA SER A 28 42.47 -1.49 4.90
C SER A 28 41.51 -1.30 6.07
N CYS A 29 42.02 -0.82 7.20
CA CYS A 29 41.22 -0.57 8.41
C CYS A 29 40.12 0.47 8.14
N GLN A 30 40.44 1.56 7.45
CA GLN A 30 39.46 2.59 7.08
C GLN A 30 38.37 2.06 6.15
N ASN A 31 38.73 1.17 5.21
CA ASN A 31 37.77 0.53 4.33
C ASN A 31 36.81 -0.37 5.11
N ASP A 32 37.32 -1.14 6.06
CA ASP A 32 36.48 -2.03 6.87
C ASP A 32 35.59 -1.23 7.82
N LEU A 33 36.09 -0.14 8.42
CA LEU A 33 35.28 0.77 9.22
C LEU A 33 34.13 1.38 8.41
N ARG A 34 34.38 1.84 7.17
CA ARG A 34 33.33 2.36 6.28
C ARG A 34 32.26 1.31 5.95
N LYS A 35 32.67 0.05 5.73
CA LYS A 35 31.71 -1.05 5.51
C LYS A 35 30.85 -1.29 6.76
N CYS A 36 31.49 -1.35 7.93
CA CYS A 36 30.79 -1.54 9.20
C CYS A 36 29.81 -0.40 9.49
N GLU A 37 30.21 0.85 9.25
CA GLU A 37 29.36 2.04 9.39
C GLU A 37 28.12 1.95 8.48
N CYS A 38 28.30 1.56 7.22
CA CYS A 38 27.21 1.39 6.26
C CYS A 38 26.20 0.33 6.72
N VAL A 39 26.69 -0.83 7.17
CA VAL A 39 25.85 -1.92 7.68
C VAL A 39 25.12 -1.47 8.94
N LEU A 40 25.81 -0.83 9.88
CA LEU A 40 25.22 -0.37 11.14
C LEU A 40 24.14 0.69 10.89
N SER A 41 24.39 1.66 10.00
CA SER A 41 23.43 2.70 9.66
C SER A 41 22.17 2.10 9.05
N THR A 42 22.33 1.14 8.15
CA THR A 42 21.24 0.41 7.52
C THR A 42 20.43 -0.40 8.55
N ALA A 43 21.12 -1.12 9.44
CA ALA A 43 20.50 -1.89 10.50
C ALA A 43 19.71 -1.00 11.48
N LEU A 44 20.26 0.15 11.86
CA LEU A 44 19.58 1.13 12.72
C LEU A 44 18.32 1.71 12.05
N TYR A 45 18.40 2.03 10.76
CA TYR A 45 17.27 2.53 9.99
C TYR A 45 16.11 1.51 9.97
N TYR A 46 16.39 0.25 9.63
CA TYR A 46 15.37 -0.80 9.64
C TYR A 46 14.84 -1.11 11.05
N SER A 47 15.70 -1.06 12.06
CA SER A 47 15.30 -1.27 13.46
C SER A 47 14.30 -0.20 13.91
N ARG A 48 14.55 1.07 13.57
CA ARG A 48 13.62 2.17 13.85
C ARG A 48 12.27 1.97 13.14
N GLN A 49 12.29 1.66 11.84
CA GLN A 49 11.07 1.38 11.10
C GLN A 49 10.28 0.20 11.71
N LYS A 50 10.96 -0.84 12.17
CA LYS A 50 10.33 -1.99 12.82
C LYS A 50 9.68 -1.60 14.15
N ILE A 51 10.35 -0.80 14.99
CA ILE A 51 9.78 -0.29 16.24
C ILE A 51 8.54 0.56 15.97
N ASP A 52 8.59 1.43 14.96
CA ASP A 52 7.43 2.25 14.57
C ASP A 52 6.26 1.37 14.11
N SER A 53 6.53 0.35 13.30
CA SER A 53 5.55 -0.63 12.84
C SER A 53 4.93 -1.41 14.01
N MET A 54 5.76 -1.88 14.95
CA MET A 54 5.28 -2.55 16.17
C MET A 54 4.39 -1.63 17.00
N THR A 55 4.81 -0.39 17.19
CA THR A 55 4.03 0.62 17.94
C THR A 55 2.68 0.88 17.27
N LYS A 56 2.64 0.99 15.94
CA LYS A 56 1.38 1.12 15.18
C LYS A 56 0.49 -0.10 15.32
N SER A 57 1.05 -1.31 15.30
CA SER A 57 0.31 -2.57 15.48
C SER A 57 -0.25 -2.72 16.90
N ILE A 58 0.48 -2.29 17.92
CA ILE A 58 -0.01 -2.30 19.31
C ILE A 58 -1.19 -1.33 19.47
N LYS A 59 -1.12 -0.15 18.82
CA LYS A 59 -2.22 0.83 18.83
C LYS A 59 -3.46 0.34 18.07
N ASN A 60 -3.28 -0.50 17.05
CA ASN A 60 -4.35 -1.02 16.19
C ASN A 60 -4.31 -2.56 16.20
N PRO A 61 -4.73 -3.20 17.30
CA PRO A 61 -4.76 -4.64 17.36
C PRO A 61 -5.77 -5.19 16.35
N VAL A 62 -5.36 -6.20 15.58
CA VAL A 62 -6.22 -6.89 14.62
C VAL A 62 -6.76 -8.15 15.28
N ASN A 63 -8.05 -8.43 15.11
CA ASN A 63 -8.65 -9.67 15.59
C ASN A 63 -8.13 -10.86 14.77
N PRO A 64 -7.52 -11.89 15.38
CA PRO A 64 -6.98 -13.04 14.66
C PRO A 64 -8.05 -13.80 13.87
N GLU A 65 -9.29 -13.86 14.35
CA GLU A 65 -10.40 -14.52 13.64
C GLU A 65 -10.75 -13.82 12.33
N GLU A 66 -10.77 -12.48 12.35
CA GLU A 66 -10.98 -11.69 11.14
C GLU A 66 -9.81 -11.86 10.17
N LEU A 67 -8.58 -11.86 10.67
CA LEU A 67 -7.38 -12.08 9.87
C LEU A 67 -7.42 -13.44 9.17
N ILE A 68 -7.79 -14.51 9.89
CA ILE A 68 -7.94 -15.86 9.35
C ILE A 68 -9.05 -15.89 8.28
N LYS A 69 -10.21 -15.32 8.58
CA LYS A 69 -11.35 -15.24 7.64
C LYS A 69 -10.98 -14.49 6.36
N PHE A 70 -10.30 -13.36 6.46
CA PHE A 70 -9.86 -12.59 5.30
C PHE A 70 -8.75 -13.30 4.52
N SER A 71 -7.81 -13.95 5.20
CA SER A 71 -6.78 -14.77 4.56
C SER A 71 -7.39 -15.88 3.72
N HIS A 72 -8.34 -16.65 4.28
CA HIS A 72 -9.07 -17.68 3.54
C HIS A 72 -9.83 -17.10 2.33
N LYS A 73 -10.50 -15.96 2.49
CA LYS A 73 -11.21 -15.29 1.39
C LYS A 73 -10.26 -14.87 0.26
N ILE A 74 -9.13 -14.25 0.61
CA ILE A 74 -8.12 -13.79 -0.36
C ILE A 74 -7.51 -14.98 -1.11
N SER A 75 -7.16 -16.06 -0.40
CA SER A 75 -6.66 -17.29 -1.01
C SER A 75 -7.68 -17.95 -1.92
N ALA A 76 -8.96 -17.98 -1.52
CA ALA A 76 -10.03 -18.57 -2.33
C ALA A 76 -10.33 -17.74 -3.60
N CYS A 77 -10.21 -16.41 -3.54
CA CYS A 77 -10.49 -15.54 -4.68
C CYS A 77 -9.27 -15.28 -5.59
N ASN A 78 -8.09 -15.82 -5.29
CA ASN A 78 -6.84 -15.59 -6.04
C ASN A 78 -6.53 -14.08 -6.26
N GLY A 79 -6.95 -13.21 -5.34
CA GLY A 79 -6.93 -11.76 -5.53
C GLY A 79 -5.56 -11.09 -5.32
N ALA A 80 -4.52 -11.86 -5.02
CA ALA A 80 -3.20 -11.30 -4.68
C ALA A 80 -2.36 -10.94 -5.91
N VAL A 81 -2.39 -11.76 -6.97
CA VAL A 81 -1.55 -11.59 -8.17
C VAL A 81 -2.25 -12.19 -9.39
N ALA A 82 -2.20 -11.48 -10.53
CA ALA A 82 -2.65 -12.03 -11.81
C ALA A 82 -1.72 -13.16 -12.28
N PRO A 83 -2.26 -14.34 -12.67
CA PRO A 83 -1.44 -15.39 -13.28
C PRO A 83 -0.66 -14.87 -14.50
N THR A 84 0.56 -15.36 -14.71
CA THR A 84 1.45 -14.92 -15.81
C THR A 84 0.85 -15.17 -17.20
N ASN A 85 -0.10 -16.11 -17.32
CA ASN A 85 -0.84 -16.45 -18.53
C ASN A 85 -2.28 -15.92 -18.52
N TRP A 86 -2.61 -14.95 -17.66
CA TRP A 86 -3.97 -14.41 -17.58
C TRP A 86 -4.35 -13.70 -18.88
N THR A 87 -5.37 -14.23 -19.56
CA THR A 87 -5.99 -13.62 -20.75
C THR A 87 -7.40 -13.16 -20.43
N GLU A 88 -7.93 -12.22 -21.22
CA GLU A 88 -9.28 -11.68 -21.03
C GLU A 88 -10.41 -12.72 -21.16
N SER A 89 -10.13 -13.94 -21.61
CA SER A 89 -11.10 -15.04 -21.65
C SER A 89 -11.19 -15.84 -20.34
N GLU A 90 -10.16 -15.80 -19.49
CA GLU A 90 -10.06 -16.68 -18.32
C GLU A 90 -10.86 -16.19 -17.10
N ALA A 91 -11.45 -17.14 -16.36
CA ALA A 91 -12.33 -16.84 -15.22
C ALA A 91 -11.60 -16.41 -13.93
N ILE A 92 -10.30 -16.74 -13.81
CA ILE A 92 -9.47 -16.39 -12.66
C ILE A 92 -8.97 -14.95 -12.84
N ARG A 93 -9.81 -13.96 -12.52
CA ARG A 93 -9.48 -12.53 -12.68
C ARG A 93 -9.18 -11.92 -11.30
N PRO A 94 -8.10 -11.15 -11.13
CA PRO A 94 -7.81 -10.46 -9.86
C PRO A 94 -8.82 -9.37 -9.52
N TYR A 95 -9.51 -8.83 -10.53
CA TYR A 95 -10.45 -7.72 -10.41
C TYR A 95 -11.87 -8.12 -10.84
N PRO A 96 -12.91 -7.49 -10.27
CA PRO A 96 -14.29 -7.80 -10.62
C PRO A 96 -14.58 -7.50 -12.09
N SER A 97 -15.27 -8.43 -12.78
CA SER A 97 -15.69 -8.26 -14.17
C SER A 97 -16.76 -7.17 -14.32
N LYS A 98 -16.87 -6.55 -15.51
CA LYS A 98 -17.93 -5.58 -15.86
C LYS A 98 -19.33 -6.10 -15.52
N GLY A 99 -19.58 -7.40 -15.70
CA GLY A 99 -20.86 -8.03 -15.33
C GLY A 99 -21.12 -8.01 -13.82
N VAL A 100 -20.11 -8.36 -13.02
CA VAL A 100 -20.16 -8.33 -11.55
C VAL A 100 -20.33 -6.90 -11.04
N ILE A 101 -19.58 -5.95 -11.62
CA ILE A 101 -19.68 -4.53 -11.30
C ILE A 101 -21.09 -4.00 -11.58
N ARG A 102 -21.65 -4.34 -12.75
CA ARG A 102 -23.02 -3.93 -13.14
C ARG A 102 -24.10 -4.59 -12.28
N SER A 103 -23.87 -5.81 -11.78
CA SER A 103 -24.80 -6.45 -10.84
C SER A 103 -24.74 -5.87 -9.43
N GLY A 104 -23.66 -5.15 -9.09
CA GLY A 104 -23.50 -4.51 -7.78
C GLY A 104 -24.17 -3.14 -7.68
N PHE A 105 -23.92 -2.46 -6.56
CA PHE A 105 -24.41 -1.10 -6.30
C PHE A 105 -24.01 -0.09 -7.39
N LEU A 106 -22.81 -0.25 -7.96
CA LEU A 106 -22.31 0.67 -8.99
C LEU A 106 -23.15 0.63 -10.27
N GLY A 107 -23.73 -0.51 -10.64
CA GLY A 107 -24.62 -0.61 -11.80
C GLY A 107 -25.99 0.05 -11.61
N HIS A 108 -26.33 0.45 -10.38
CA HIS A 108 -27.57 1.15 -10.07
C HIS A 108 -27.39 2.67 -10.01
N LEU A 109 -26.19 3.20 -10.26
CA LEU A 109 -26.00 4.65 -10.35
C LEU A 109 -26.49 5.19 -11.72
N ASP A 110 -27.05 6.40 -11.72
CA ASP A 110 -27.26 7.19 -12.93
C ASP A 110 -25.98 7.94 -13.32
N ASP A 111 -25.98 8.55 -14.50
CA ASP A 111 -24.81 9.30 -15.02
C ASP A 111 -24.49 10.56 -14.19
N SER A 112 -25.37 10.92 -13.25
CA SER A 112 -25.22 12.02 -12.29
C SER A 112 -24.76 11.56 -10.91
N GLY A 113 -24.51 10.25 -10.72
CA GLY A 113 -24.03 9.66 -9.47
C GLY A 113 -25.11 9.38 -8.42
N ASN A 114 -26.38 9.50 -8.77
CA ASN A 114 -27.50 9.17 -7.88
C ASN A 114 -27.89 7.70 -8.03
N PHE A 115 -28.25 7.06 -6.92
CA PHE A 115 -28.82 5.71 -6.96
C PHE A 115 -30.20 5.75 -7.64
N ARG A 116 -30.36 4.95 -8.70
CA ARG A 116 -31.65 4.67 -9.32
C ARG A 116 -32.55 4.02 -8.27
N GLN A 117 -33.78 4.51 -8.16
CA GLN A 117 -34.78 3.96 -7.24
C GLN A 117 -34.95 2.46 -7.52
N SER A 118 -34.89 1.65 -6.47
CA SER A 118 -35.17 0.22 -6.59
C SER A 118 -36.62 0.04 -7.03
N VAL A 119 -36.90 -1.05 -7.76
CA VAL A 119 -38.27 -1.42 -8.13
C VAL A 119 -39.16 -1.53 -6.88
N LEU A 120 -38.59 -1.98 -5.75
CA LEU A 120 -39.27 -2.00 -4.45
C LEU A 120 -39.63 -0.59 -3.93
N ASP A 121 -38.76 0.40 -4.11
CA ASP A 121 -38.99 1.78 -3.68
C ASP A 121 -40.13 2.42 -4.50
N ILE A 122 -40.16 2.13 -5.80
CA ILE A 122 -41.20 2.61 -6.73
C ILE A 122 -42.56 2.01 -6.34
N LEU A 123 -42.59 0.70 -6.05
CA LEU A 123 -43.81 0.02 -5.61
C LEU A 123 -44.31 0.60 -4.28
N ASN A 124 -43.44 0.77 -3.29
CA ASN A 124 -43.80 1.31 -1.97
C ASN A 124 -44.34 2.76 -2.04
N LYS A 125 -43.81 3.56 -2.98
CA LYS A 125 -44.30 4.91 -3.25
C LYS A 125 -45.72 4.91 -3.84
N ASN A 126 -46.04 3.96 -4.72
CA ASN A 126 -47.37 3.82 -5.31
C ASN A 126 -48.43 3.36 -4.30
N TYR A 127 -48.04 2.63 -3.26
CA TYR A 127 -48.96 2.27 -2.16
C TYR A 127 -49.18 3.38 -1.13
N SER A 128 -48.39 4.47 -1.18
CA SER A 128 -48.41 5.55 -0.18
C SER A 128 -49.08 6.84 -0.67
N THR A 129 -49.59 6.89 -1.91
CA THR A 129 -50.35 8.05 -2.41
C THR A 129 -51.86 7.83 -2.19
N PRO A 130 -52.53 8.55 -1.27
CA PRO A 130 -53.98 8.53 -1.20
C PRO A 130 -54.54 9.25 -2.42
N SER A 131 -55.40 8.54 -3.17
CA SER A 131 -56.16 9.06 -4.29
C SER A 131 -57.17 10.11 -3.77
N SER A 132 -56.86 11.40 -3.92
CA SER A 132 -57.85 12.47 -3.77
C SER A 132 -57.98 13.23 -5.07
N ASP A 133 -58.85 12.73 -5.95
CA ASP A 133 -59.56 13.54 -6.93
C ASP A 133 -60.92 12.87 -7.22
N ARG A 134 -61.98 13.41 -6.61
CA ARG A 134 -63.35 13.32 -7.14
C ARG A 134 -64.05 14.66 -6.99
N LEU A 135 -64.24 15.28 -8.15
CA LEU A 135 -65.13 16.39 -8.47
C LEU A 135 -66.50 16.30 -7.78
N ILE A 136 -66.97 17.40 -7.18
CA ILE A 136 -68.40 17.72 -7.08
C ILE A 136 -68.59 19.22 -7.35
N SER A 137 -69.49 19.49 -8.27
CA SER A 137 -69.94 20.76 -8.82
C SER A 137 -70.75 21.64 -7.86
N GLU A 138 -70.59 22.95 -8.00
CA GLU A 138 -71.53 24.06 -7.68
C GLU A 138 -73.00 23.73 -7.99
N PRO A 139 -73.99 24.28 -7.25
CA PRO A 139 -74.39 25.69 -7.44
C PRO A 139 -74.81 26.46 -6.17
N GLY A 140 -74.76 27.79 -6.29
CA GLY A 140 -75.05 28.75 -5.23
C GLY A 140 -76.52 28.96 -4.85
N ASP A 141 -76.73 29.83 -3.87
CA ASP A 141 -77.89 30.72 -3.80
C ASP A 141 -77.62 31.96 -2.94
N SER A 142 -78.39 33.00 -3.22
CA SER A 142 -78.28 34.41 -2.82
C SER A 142 -78.77 34.76 -1.41
N SER A 143 -78.30 35.92 -0.93
CA SER A 143 -78.96 36.90 -0.03
C SER A 143 -79.37 36.47 1.39
N MET A 144 -78.77 37.10 2.42
CA MET A 144 -79.19 38.37 3.06
C MET A 144 -78.10 38.84 4.02
#